data_AF-A0A355GLD2-F1
#
_entry.id   AF-A0A355GLD2-F1
#
_cell.length_a   1.000
_cell.length_b   1.000
_cell.length_c   1.000
_cell.angle_alpha   90.00
_cell.angle_beta   90.00
_cell.angle_gamma   90.00
#
_symmetry.space_group_name_H-M   'P 1'
#
loop_
_entity.id
_entity.type
_entity.pdbx_description
1 polymer ?
#
loop_
_entity_poly.entity_id
_entity_poly.type
_entity_poly.pdbx_seq_one_letter_code
_entity_poly.pdbx_strand_id
1 'polypeptide(L)'
;TATGFLRLAPDGTGSGPMDPALAQNQVITETVKIMSSSLLGMTVGCAECHHHRFDPIPQEDFYRLRAVIAPVYDADKWRKPASRRAALMSQAEKAKVAELSAQVKKLDEQHNQIKAEVTKLISERVLKEVPDADRERAKTAYDTAVKERTAEQSEFLKKKYPMLDLLVPGRLHLFLARYKDGKELAKRYEDVKAEADEIRKQIPQPEYIRVATEDTQHLPETFVFYRGDISSPESEKITPGGLTVVGSKAENTFAINDPALPTSGRRLAYARYLTSGQHPLVARVLMNRFWMHHFGQAIVDSTGDFGSRAATPTHPDLLDWLAADFMEHGWELKRIHRLIMTSRTYRQTSASHSEKAMAIDADNRLLWRMNLRRLEAESIRDAILAVSGELNRDQFGAPVPVSLADSGIITVGSGKISPDRRELKRSIYIQVRRTQPVTMLNAFDAPSMEPNCEQRVSSTVATQSLALLNSEFMREQSVAFAKRVLATAEKPADAANLVQTAWKLALSNEPSSAELQALEKHYQLQLQEYQAKKVKAPRQEALTSLCHVLFGTNQFLYIE
;
A
#
# COMPACT_ATOMS: atom_id res chain seq x y z
N THR A 1 -3.83 -1.92 -11.92
CA THR A 1 -4.23 -2.67 -13.13
C THR A 1 -5.03 -3.90 -12.72
N ALA A 2 -5.88 -4.45 -13.59
CA ALA A 2 -6.64 -5.68 -13.30
C ALA A 2 -5.72 -6.85 -12.89
N THR A 3 -4.51 -6.93 -13.45
CA THR A 3 -3.50 -7.93 -13.07
C THR A 3 -2.87 -7.70 -11.68
N GLY A 4 -2.94 -6.48 -11.15
CA GLY A 4 -2.49 -6.18 -9.78
C GLY A 4 -3.46 -6.66 -8.71
N PHE A 5 -4.77 -6.73 -9.00
CA PHE A 5 -5.80 -7.24 -8.09
C PHE A 5 -5.49 -8.67 -7.63
N LEU A 6 -5.11 -9.54 -8.57
CA LEU A 6 -4.72 -10.92 -8.28
C LEU A 6 -3.44 -11.06 -7.44
N ARG A 7 -2.72 -9.96 -7.16
CA ARG A 7 -1.50 -9.91 -6.33
C ARG A 7 -1.76 -9.30 -4.94
N LEU A 8 -3.02 -9.07 -4.57
CA LEU A 8 -3.38 -8.46 -3.28
C LEU A 8 -3.43 -9.47 -2.12
N ALA A 9 -3.53 -10.77 -2.42
CA ALA A 9 -3.47 -11.82 -1.41
C ALA A 9 -2.18 -11.73 -0.57
N PRO A 10 -2.25 -11.97 0.75
CA PRO A 10 -1.05 -12.15 1.58
C PRO A 10 -0.09 -13.17 0.97
N ASP A 11 1.19 -12.79 0.79
CA ASP A 11 2.21 -13.65 0.15
C ASP A 11 3.42 -13.83 1.09
N GLY A 12 3.30 -14.80 2.02
CA GLY A 12 4.31 -15.11 3.02
C GLY A 12 5.58 -15.78 2.46
N THR A 13 5.57 -16.20 1.18
CA THR A 13 6.68 -16.92 0.55
C THR A 13 7.94 -16.06 0.36
N GLY A 14 7.81 -14.73 0.51
CA GLY A 14 8.93 -13.80 0.51
C GLY A 14 9.80 -13.85 1.77
N SER A 15 9.28 -14.38 2.87
CA SER A 15 9.92 -14.33 4.20
C SER A 15 10.65 -15.62 4.59
N GLY A 16 10.70 -16.63 3.71
CA GLY A 16 11.29 -17.93 4.02
C GLY A 16 10.44 -18.73 5.02
N PRO A 17 9.22 -19.13 4.66
CA PRO A 17 8.34 -19.91 5.55
C PRO A 17 8.94 -21.29 5.87
N MET A 18 8.59 -21.85 7.04
CA MET A 18 9.01 -23.20 7.43
C MET A 18 8.53 -24.27 6.46
N ASP A 19 7.28 -24.16 6.00
CA ASP A 19 6.71 -25.01 4.96
C ASP A 19 6.39 -24.16 3.71
N PRO A 20 7.25 -24.21 2.68
CA PRO A 20 7.03 -23.50 1.43
C PRO A 20 5.77 -23.95 0.69
N ALA A 21 5.46 -25.25 0.65
CA ALA A 21 4.33 -25.77 -0.13
C ALA A 21 3.00 -25.32 0.48
N LEU A 22 2.87 -25.39 1.81
CA LEU A 22 1.72 -24.86 2.53
C LEU A 22 1.57 -23.36 2.33
N ALA A 23 2.67 -22.59 2.43
CA ALA A 23 2.63 -21.15 2.22
C ALA A 23 2.22 -20.77 0.79
N GLN A 24 2.66 -21.53 -0.23
CA GLN A 24 2.22 -21.33 -1.61
C GLN A 24 0.72 -21.62 -1.77
N ASN A 25 0.24 -22.73 -1.19
CA ASN A 25 -1.17 -23.09 -1.22
C ASN A 25 -2.05 -22.00 -0.58
N GLN A 26 -1.64 -21.47 0.58
CA GLN A 26 -2.33 -20.38 1.26
C GLN A 26 -2.49 -19.17 0.34
N VAL A 27 -1.45 -18.76 -0.41
CA VAL A 27 -1.55 -17.63 -1.35
C VAL A 27 -2.61 -17.86 -2.43
N ILE A 28 -2.66 -19.08 -2.99
CA ILE A 28 -3.61 -19.46 -4.04
C ILE A 28 -5.03 -19.42 -3.46
N THR A 29 -5.24 -20.11 -2.34
CA THR A 29 -6.51 -20.17 -1.63
C THR A 29 -7.03 -18.78 -1.25
N GLU A 30 -6.18 -17.93 -0.66
CA GLU A 30 -6.56 -16.55 -0.31
C GLU A 30 -6.89 -15.71 -1.55
N THR A 31 -6.22 -15.95 -2.67
CA THR A 31 -6.57 -15.28 -3.94
C THR A 31 -7.97 -15.72 -4.43
N VAL A 32 -8.32 -17.00 -4.34
CA VAL A 32 -9.66 -17.51 -4.69
C VAL A 32 -10.72 -16.91 -3.77
N LYS A 33 -10.47 -16.85 -2.46
CA LYS A 33 -11.36 -16.23 -1.46
C LYS A 33 -11.61 -14.75 -1.76
N ILE A 34 -10.55 -13.97 -1.97
CA ILE A 34 -10.67 -12.55 -2.33
C ILE A 34 -11.47 -12.38 -3.62
N MET A 35 -11.18 -13.18 -4.65
CA MET A 35 -11.84 -13.09 -5.95
C MET A 35 -13.35 -13.41 -5.84
N SER A 36 -13.70 -14.49 -5.12
CA SER A 36 -15.08 -14.92 -4.95
C SER A 36 -15.89 -13.95 -4.08
N SER A 37 -15.39 -13.51 -2.93
CA SER A 37 -16.15 -12.60 -2.07
C SER A 37 -16.24 -11.17 -2.64
N SER A 38 -15.22 -10.71 -3.36
CA SER A 38 -15.21 -9.37 -3.97
C SER A 38 -16.07 -9.28 -5.23
N LEU A 39 -16.06 -10.31 -6.09
CA LEU A 39 -16.72 -10.27 -7.40
C LEU A 39 -18.06 -11.00 -7.41
N LEU A 40 -18.17 -12.12 -6.70
CA LEU A 40 -19.38 -12.95 -6.68
C LEU A 40 -20.21 -12.73 -5.42
N GLY A 41 -19.64 -12.15 -4.36
CA GLY A 41 -20.27 -12.11 -3.05
C GLY A 41 -20.57 -13.52 -2.56
N MET A 42 -19.63 -14.46 -2.70
CA MET A 42 -19.81 -15.84 -2.26
C MET A 42 -18.62 -16.27 -1.41
N THR A 43 -18.90 -16.92 -0.27
CA THR A 43 -17.91 -17.39 0.70
C THR A 43 -17.47 -18.83 0.40
N VAL A 44 -16.62 -19.01 -0.61
CA VAL A 44 -16.22 -20.36 -1.09
C VAL A 44 -15.19 -21.05 -0.19
N GLY A 45 -14.73 -20.43 0.90
CA GLY A 45 -13.58 -20.89 1.69
C GLY A 45 -13.76 -22.29 2.30
N CYS A 46 -14.96 -22.65 2.76
CA CYS A 46 -15.22 -24.02 3.26
C CYS A 46 -15.07 -25.08 2.17
N ALA A 47 -15.35 -24.71 0.91
CA ALA A 47 -15.23 -25.58 -0.25
C ALA A 47 -13.79 -25.98 -0.60
N GLU A 48 -12.79 -25.48 0.14
CA GLU A 48 -11.41 -25.96 0.03
C GLU A 48 -11.26 -27.40 0.53
N CYS A 49 -11.84 -27.72 1.69
CA CYS A 49 -11.65 -29.02 2.36
C CYS A 49 -12.82 -29.99 2.18
N HIS A 50 -14.03 -29.50 1.96
CA HIS A 50 -15.23 -30.32 1.85
C HIS A 50 -16.32 -29.54 1.11
N HIS A 51 -17.38 -30.18 0.61
CA HIS A 51 -18.52 -29.44 0.05
C HIS A 51 -19.00 -28.33 1.00
N HIS A 52 -19.31 -27.16 0.46
CA HIS A 52 -19.68 -26.02 1.29
C HIS A 52 -20.86 -26.37 2.21
N ARG A 53 -20.83 -25.87 3.44
CA ARG A 53 -21.71 -26.33 4.52
C ARG A 53 -23.19 -25.95 4.31
N PHE A 54 -23.44 -24.80 3.70
CA PHE A 54 -24.78 -24.20 3.63
C PHE A 54 -25.25 -24.04 2.17
N ASP A 55 -24.44 -23.35 1.37
CA ASP A 55 -24.67 -23.22 -0.07
C ASP A 55 -24.29 -24.49 -0.83
N PRO A 56 -25.01 -24.84 -1.91
CA PRO A 56 -24.75 -26.03 -2.74
C PRO A 56 -23.54 -25.78 -3.65
N ILE A 57 -22.38 -25.56 -3.05
CA ILE A 57 -21.10 -25.36 -3.73
C ILE A 57 -20.26 -26.62 -3.48
N PRO A 58 -20.09 -27.48 -4.51
CA PRO A 58 -19.22 -28.64 -4.42
C PRO A 58 -17.77 -28.25 -4.14
N GLN A 59 -16.94 -29.23 -3.72
CA GLN A 59 -15.52 -28.96 -3.42
C GLN A 59 -14.79 -28.65 -4.73
N GLU A 60 -15.17 -29.35 -5.78
CA GLU A 60 -14.74 -29.21 -7.16
C GLU A 60 -14.86 -27.76 -7.65
N ASP A 61 -15.92 -27.03 -7.27
CA ASP A 61 -16.11 -25.63 -7.65
C ASP A 61 -15.02 -24.69 -7.12
N PHE A 62 -14.53 -24.93 -5.90
CA PHE A 62 -13.38 -24.21 -5.39
C PHE A 62 -12.14 -24.45 -6.25
N TYR A 63 -11.91 -25.71 -6.63
CA TYR A 63 -10.78 -26.10 -7.46
C TYR A 63 -10.91 -25.64 -8.92
N ARG A 64 -12.13 -25.50 -9.45
CA ARG A 64 -12.40 -24.87 -10.74
C ARG A 64 -11.99 -23.39 -10.75
N LEU A 65 -12.31 -22.65 -9.69
CA LEU A 65 -11.85 -21.27 -9.51
C LEU A 65 -10.33 -21.19 -9.30
N ARG A 66 -9.73 -22.13 -8.56
CA ARG A 66 -8.27 -22.24 -8.42
C ARG A 66 -7.59 -22.44 -9.78
N ALA A 67 -8.13 -23.34 -10.61
CA ALA A 67 -7.56 -23.65 -11.92
C ALA A 67 -7.53 -22.43 -12.87
N VAL A 68 -8.45 -21.46 -12.69
CA VAL A 68 -8.45 -20.18 -13.42
C VAL A 68 -7.19 -19.35 -13.13
N ILE A 69 -6.71 -19.33 -11.88
CA ILE A 69 -5.57 -18.51 -11.45
C ILE A 69 -4.27 -19.30 -11.34
N ALA A 70 -4.32 -20.63 -11.43
CA ALA A 70 -3.16 -21.52 -11.28
C ALA A 70 -1.95 -21.11 -12.14
N PRO A 71 -2.08 -20.69 -13.42
CA PRO A 71 -0.92 -20.26 -14.21
C PRO A 71 -0.16 -19.04 -13.65
N VAL A 72 -0.80 -18.19 -12.85
CA VAL A 72 -0.15 -17.06 -12.16
C VAL A 72 0.61 -17.53 -10.91
N TYR A 73 0.11 -18.60 -10.31
CA TYR A 73 0.55 -19.18 -9.05
C TYR A 73 0.97 -20.63 -9.21
N ASP A 74 1.80 -20.86 -10.22
CA ASP A 74 2.39 -22.16 -10.52
C ASP A 74 3.19 -22.66 -9.31
N ALA A 75 2.75 -23.77 -8.73
CA ALA A 75 3.35 -24.36 -7.54
C ALA A 75 4.71 -25.02 -7.85
N ASP A 76 4.85 -25.61 -9.05
CA ASP A 76 6.07 -26.28 -9.49
C ASP A 76 7.15 -25.27 -9.87
N LYS A 77 6.75 -24.13 -10.44
CA LYS A 77 7.63 -23.01 -10.81
C LYS A 77 7.35 -21.75 -9.99
N TRP A 78 7.28 -21.88 -8.67
CA TRP A 78 6.91 -20.77 -7.81
C TRP A 78 7.84 -19.56 -7.91
N ARG A 79 7.26 -18.40 -8.22
CA ARG A 79 7.95 -17.09 -8.21
C ARG A 79 7.68 -16.35 -6.92
N LYS A 80 8.71 -16.03 -6.15
CA LYS A 80 8.55 -15.22 -4.92
C LYS A 80 8.04 -13.80 -5.22
N PRO A 81 7.35 -13.15 -4.26
CA PRO A 81 7.46 -11.74 -3.96
C PRO A 81 7.91 -10.76 -5.04
N ALA A 82 9.22 -10.52 -4.92
CA ALA A 82 10.03 -9.58 -5.65
C ALA A 82 10.18 -9.94 -7.13
N SER A 83 10.07 -11.22 -7.47
CA SER A 83 10.21 -11.72 -8.83
C SER A 83 8.92 -11.59 -9.65
N ARG A 84 7.78 -11.23 -9.04
CA ARG A 84 6.47 -11.00 -9.71
C ARG A 84 6.22 -9.51 -9.96
N ARG A 85 7.19 -8.84 -10.57
CA ARG A 85 7.17 -7.41 -10.88
C ARG A 85 7.56 -7.17 -12.33
N ALA A 86 7.01 -6.13 -12.94
CA ALA A 86 7.40 -5.66 -14.26
C ALA A 86 7.95 -4.24 -14.12
N ALA A 87 9.10 -3.99 -14.75
CA ALA A 87 9.66 -2.65 -14.87
C ALA A 87 8.82 -1.83 -15.86
N LEU A 88 8.31 -0.69 -15.41
CA LEU A 88 7.73 0.35 -16.23
C LEU A 88 8.86 1.17 -16.83
N MET A 89 9.31 0.75 -18.01
CA MET A 89 10.31 1.47 -18.79
C MET A 89 9.91 1.46 -20.25
N SER A 90 9.98 2.63 -20.86
CA SER A 90 9.94 2.79 -22.32
C SER A 90 11.15 2.10 -22.96
N GLN A 91 11.04 1.81 -24.27
CA GLN A 91 12.14 1.21 -25.02
C GLN A 91 13.36 2.13 -25.07
N ALA A 92 13.15 3.45 -25.09
CA ALA A 92 14.21 4.45 -25.02
C ALA A 92 14.96 4.42 -23.68
N GLU A 93 14.23 4.33 -22.55
CA GLU A 93 14.86 4.22 -21.24
C GLU A 93 15.63 2.90 -21.09
N LYS A 94 15.11 1.79 -21.62
CA LYS A 94 15.83 0.50 -21.62
C LYS A 94 17.15 0.58 -22.41
N ALA A 95 17.13 1.22 -23.58
CA ALA A 95 18.33 1.43 -24.38
C ALA A 95 19.35 2.30 -23.62
N LYS A 96 18.89 3.39 -22.99
CA LYS A 96 19.73 4.27 -22.16
C LYS A 96 20.33 3.54 -20.96
N VAL A 97 19.55 2.70 -20.27
CA VAL A 97 20.07 1.87 -19.17
C VAL A 97 21.14 0.91 -19.67
N ALA A 98 20.91 0.23 -20.81
CA ALA A 98 21.88 -0.70 -21.38
C ALA A 98 23.19 0.01 -21.77
N GLU A 99 23.10 1.17 -22.40
CA GLU A 99 24.24 2.01 -22.78
C GLU A 99 25.05 2.46 -21.55
N LEU A 100 24.41 3.13 -20.60
CA LEU A 100 25.07 3.65 -19.41
C LEU A 100 25.63 2.52 -18.53
N SER A 101 24.92 1.40 -18.41
CA SER A 101 25.41 0.24 -17.68
C SER A 101 26.65 -0.38 -18.33
N ALA A 102 26.73 -0.38 -19.67
CA ALA A 102 27.92 -0.83 -20.38
C ALA A 102 29.11 0.13 -20.16
N GLN A 103 28.88 1.45 -20.13
CA GLN A 103 29.91 2.44 -19.81
C GLN A 103 30.42 2.26 -18.37
N VAL A 104 29.51 2.14 -17.39
CA VAL A 104 29.87 1.88 -15.98
C VAL A 104 30.68 0.59 -15.86
N LYS A 105 30.27 -0.49 -16.53
CA LYS A 105 31.01 -1.75 -16.50
C LYS A 105 32.45 -1.58 -17.01
N LYS A 106 32.65 -0.83 -18.09
CA LYS A 106 34.00 -0.54 -18.63
C LYS A 106 34.84 0.27 -17.64
N LEU A 107 34.25 1.28 -17.00
CA LEU A 107 34.94 2.08 -15.98
C LEU A 107 35.25 1.25 -14.72
N ASP A 108 34.37 0.34 -14.31
CA ASP A 108 34.63 -0.58 -13.20
C ASP A 108 35.80 -1.52 -13.49
N GLU A 109 35.87 -2.05 -14.71
CA GLU A 109 37.00 -2.87 -15.18
C GLU A 109 38.30 -2.05 -15.16
N GLN A 110 38.29 -0.81 -15.66
CA GLN A 110 39.43 0.10 -15.61
C GLN A 110 39.85 0.45 -14.18
N HIS A 111 38.90 0.79 -13.30
CA HIS A 111 39.15 1.04 -11.89
C HIS A 111 39.84 -0.16 -11.25
N ASN A 112 39.34 -1.37 -11.50
CA ASN A 112 39.90 -2.59 -10.92
C ASN A 112 41.31 -2.88 -11.47
N GLN A 113 41.57 -2.63 -12.76
CA GLN A 113 42.89 -2.74 -13.38
C GLN A 113 43.90 -1.77 -12.74
N ILE A 114 43.59 -0.47 -12.70
CA ILE A 114 44.46 0.55 -12.09
C ILE A 114 44.70 0.23 -10.61
N LYS A 115 43.66 -0.18 -9.89
CA LYS A 115 43.78 -0.54 -8.47
C LYS A 115 44.68 -1.77 -8.27
N ALA A 116 44.64 -2.76 -9.17
CA ALA A 116 45.56 -3.89 -9.16
C ALA A 116 47.01 -3.47 -9.47
N GLU A 117 47.23 -2.59 -10.45
CA GLU A 117 48.54 -2.03 -10.77
C GLU A 117 49.15 -1.27 -9.58
N VAL A 118 48.36 -0.40 -8.94
CA VAL A 118 48.80 0.32 -7.74
C VAL A 118 49.09 -0.66 -6.60
N THR A 119 48.26 -1.69 -6.41
CA THR A 119 48.51 -2.74 -5.40
C THR A 119 49.84 -3.45 -5.67
N LYS A 120 50.14 -3.78 -6.93
CA LYS A 120 51.40 -4.40 -7.33
C LYS A 120 52.60 -3.49 -7.05
N LEU A 121 52.51 -2.21 -7.44
CA LEU A 121 53.55 -1.21 -7.17
C LEU A 121 53.84 -1.09 -5.67
N ILE A 122 52.80 -1.04 -4.83
CA ILE A 122 52.96 -1.00 -3.38
C ILE A 122 53.56 -2.31 -2.84
N SER A 123 53.16 -3.48 -3.37
CA SER A 123 53.76 -4.74 -2.94
C SER A 123 55.26 -4.81 -3.26
N GLU A 124 55.67 -4.29 -4.42
CA GLU A 124 57.09 -4.21 -4.80
C GLU A 124 57.87 -3.27 -3.86
N ARG A 125 57.26 -2.17 -3.41
CA ARG A 125 57.87 -1.27 -2.41
C ARG A 125 58.01 -1.96 -1.06
N VAL A 126 56.97 -2.64 -0.58
CA VAL A 126 57.01 -3.39 0.68
C VAL A 126 58.02 -4.54 0.62
N LEU A 127 58.13 -5.25 -0.52
CA LEU A 127 59.11 -6.32 -0.73
C LEU A 127 60.57 -5.83 -0.73
N LYS A 128 60.83 -4.58 -1.12
CA LYS A 128 62.18 -3.97 -1.01
C LYS A 128 62.61 -3.73 0.43
N GLU A 129 61.65 -3.54 1.35
CA GLU A 129 61.91 -3.43 2.79
C GLU A 129 62.14 -4.79 3.46
N VAL A 130 61.85 -5.90 2.76
CA VAL A 130 62.12 -7.27 3.23
C VAL A 130 63.61 -7.61 3.05
N PRO A 131 64.29 -8.15 4.09
CA PRO A 131 65.67 -8.63 3.99
C PRO A 131 65.88 -9.64 2.86
N ASP A 132 67.04 -9.59 2.20
CA ASP A 132 67.32 -10.41 1.00
C ASP A 132 67.12 -11.92 1.24
N ALA A 133 67.47 -12.41 2.43
CA ALA A 133 67.32 -13.82 2.82
C ALA A 133 65.86 -14.32 2.81
N ASP A 134 64.89 -13.42 2.97
CA ASP A 134 63.47 -13.75 3.08
C ASP A 134 62.64 -13.28 1.87
N ARG A 135 63.21 -12.45 0.98
CA ARG A 135 62.48 -11.72 -0.07
C ARG A 135 61.77 -12.64 -1.07
N GLU A 136 62.45 -13.66 -1.59
CA GLU A 136 61.85 -14.61 -2.55
C GLU A 136 60.75 -15.47 -1.92
N ARG A 137 60.95 -15.87 -0.64
CA ARG A 137 59.94 -16.63 0.12
C ARG A 137 58.70 -15.77 0.40
N ALA A 138 58.89 -14.51 0.78
CA ALA A 138 57.80 -13.55 1.03
C ALA A 138 57.02 -13.21 -0.25
N LYS A 139 57.72 -13.01 -1.37
CA LYS A 139 57.12 -12.79 -2.69
C LYS A 139 56.26 -13.98 -3.13
N THR A 140 56.82 -15.19 -3.07
CA THR A 140 56.10 -16.42 -3.45
C THR A 140 54.84 -16.63 -2.59
N ALA A 141 54.94 -16.40 -1.28
CA ALA A 141 53.79 -16.49 -0.38
C ALA A 141 52.73 -15.42 -0.66
N TYR A 142 53.14 -14.20 -1.03
CA TYR A 142 52.22 -13.10 -1.35
C TYR A 142 51.49 -13.32 -2.67
N ASP A 143 52.21 -13.73 -3.72
CA ASP A 143 51.68 -13.98 -5.07
C ASP A 143 50.73 -15.19 -5.11
N THR A 144 50.86 -16.13 -4.16
CA THR A 144 49.91 -17.23 -3.98
C THR A 144 48.57 -16.69 -3.48
N ALA A 145 47.47 -17.06 -4.16
CA ALA A 145 46.12 -16.61 -3.80
C ALA A 145 45.79 -16.97 -2.34
N VAL A 146 45.13 -16.08 -1.60
CA VAL A 146 44.89 -16.23 -0.14
C VAL A 146 44.26 -17.58 0.24
N LYS A 147 43.37 -18.13 -0.60
CA LYS A 147 42.71 -19.42 -0.38
C LYS A 147 43.58 -20.65 -0.71
N GLU A 148 44.67 -20.45 -1.43
CA GLU A 148 45.60 -21.49 -1.91
C GLU A 148 46.94 -21.48 -1.15
N ARG A 149 47.15 -20.49 -0.27
CA ARG A 149 48.34 -20.41 0.58
C ARG A 149 48.38 -21.60 1.54
N THR A 150 49.56 -22.22 1.68
CA THR A 150 49.78 -23.24 2.71
C THR A 150 49.69 -22.62 4.12
N ALA A 151 49.50 -23.45 5.14
CA ALA A 151 49.49 -23.00 6.54
C ALA A 151 50.80 -22.28 6.89
N GLU A 152 51.94 -22.80 6.41
CA GLU A 152 53.26 -22.20 6.61
C GLU A 152 53.41 -20.85 5.92
N GLN A 153 52.93 -20.69 4.68
CA GLN A 153 52.98 -19.42 3.95
C GLN A 153 52.10 -18.36 4.63
N SER A 154 50.92 -18.76 5.08
CA SER A 154 49.99 -17.88 5.80
C SER A 154 50.55 -17.42 7.15
N GLU A 155 51.15 -18.35 7.91
CA GLU A 155 51.76 -18.03 9.20
C GLU A 155 53.02 -17.17 9.04
N PHE A 156 53.84 -17.45 8.02
CA PHE A 156 55.03 -16.67 7.68
C PHE A 156 54.69 -15.21 7.39
N LEU A 157 53.70 -14.94 6.52
CA LEU A 157 53.27 -13.58 6.23
C LEU A 157 52.64 -12.90 7.45
N LYS A 158 51.76 -13.59 8.20
CA LYS A 158 51.10 -13.02 9.39
C LYS A 158 52.07 -12.64 10.49
N LYS A 159 53.05 -13.50 10.80
CA LYS A 159 53.98 -13.28 11.93
C LYS A 159 55.18 -12.41 11.56
N LYS A 160 55.73 -12.58 10.36
CA LYS A 160 57.01 -11.94 9.99
C LYS A 160 56.83 -10.72 9.08
N TYR A 161 55.84 -10.71 8.19
CA TYR A 161 55.60 -9.62 7.24
C TYR A 161 54.11 -9.24 7.14
N PRO A 162 53.47 -8.81 8.25
CA PRO A 162 52.02 -8.57 8.30
C PRO A 162 51.55 -7.52 7.30
N MET A 163 52.43 -6.61 6.86
CA MET A 163 52.14 -5.67 5.79
C MET A 163 51.80 -6.34 4.46
N LEU A 164 52.49 -7.42 4.08
CA LEU A 164 52.20 -8.16 2.86
C LEU A 164 50.91 -8.99 3.01
N ASP A 165 50.61 -9.52 4.19
CA ASP A 165 49.34 -10.23 4.44
C ASP A 165 48.12 -9.29 4.35
N LEU A 166 48.28 -8.06 4.83
CA LEU A 166 47.21 -7.06 4.85
C LEU A 166 47.02 -6.33 3.51
N LEU A 167 48.04 -6.33 2.64
CA LEU A 167 48.03 -5.65 1.34
C LEU A 167 47.16 -6.41 0.34
N VAL A 168 45.89 -6.03 0.30
CA VAL A 168 44.90 -6.51 -0.67
C VAL A 168 44.16 -5.30 -1.25
N PRO A 169 43.55 -5.41 -2.45
CA PRO A 169 42.86 -4.27 -3.08
C PRO A 169 41.85 -3.57 -2.16
N GLY A 170 41.12 -4.32 -1.30
CA GLY A 170 40.17 -3.75 -0.35
C GLY A 170 40.80 -2.86 0.75
N ARG A 171 42.09 -3.04 1.06
CA ARG A 171 42.82 -2.33 2.13
C ARG A 171 43.94 -1.42 1.61
N LEU A 172 44.06 -1.28 0.30
CA LEU A 172 45.12 -0.49 -0.35
C LEU A 172 45.28 0.94 0.19
N HIS A 173 44.17 1.61 0.51
CA HIS A 173 44.15 2.96 1.05
C HIS A 173 44.98 3.13 2.35
N LEU A 174 45.05 2.10 3.19
CA LEU A 174 45.84 2.11 4.44
C LEU A 174 47.35 2.19 4.16
N PHE A 175 47.80 1.61 3.04
CA PHE A 175 49.21 1.59 2.65
C PHE A 175 49.62 2.86 1.93
N LEU A 176 48.73 3.43 1.13
CA LEU A 176 49.00 4.67 0.39
C LEU A 176 49.29 5.85 1.32
N ALA A 177 48.70 5.89 2.53
CA ALA A 177 48.99 6.93 3.52
C ALA A 177 50.46 6.98 3.97
N ARG A 178 51.22 5.89 3.74
CA ARG A 178 52.63 5.77 4.13
C ARG A 178 53.62 6.33 3.10
N TYR A 179 53.16 6.61 1.88
CA TYR A 179 54.00 7.09 0.78
C TYR A 179 53.67 8.53 0.37
N LYS A 180 54.70 9.32 0.05
CA LYS A 180 54.53 10.74 -0.35
C LYS A 180 53.68 10.91 -1.61
N ASP A 181 53.80 9.99 -2.57
CA ASP A 181 53.00 9.91 -3.80
C ASP A 181 51.69 9.12 -3.62
N GLY A 182 51.38 8.65 -2.41
CA GLY A 182 50.21 7.82 -2.16
C GLY A 182 48.88 8.51 -2.48
N LYS A 183 48.80 9.83 -2.31
CA LYS A 183 47.64 10.63 -2.74
C LYS A 183 47.45 10.63 -4.26
N GLU A 184 48.55 10.72 -5.02
CA GLU A 184 48.52 10.67 -6.48
C GLU A 184 48.11 9.27 -6.97
N LEU A 185 48.68 8.22 -6.37
CA LEU A 185 48.34 6.83 -6.68
C LEU A 185 46.88 6.50 -6.33
N ALA A 186 46.36 7.01 -5.22
CA ALA A 186 44.95 6.86 -4.85
C ALA A 186 44.02 7.51 -5.88
N LYS A 187 44.38 8.72 -6.31
CA LYS A 187 43.62 9.50 -7.28
C LYS A 187 43.41 8.75 -8.61
N ARG A 188 44.40 7.97 -9.07
CA ARG A 188 44.32 7.23 -10.35
C ARG A 188 43.12 6.29 -10.45
N TYR A 189 42.73 5.62 -9.37
CA TYR A 189 41.55 4.74 -9.39
C TYR A 189 40.31 5.45 -8.83
N GLU A 190 40.43 6.33 -7.83
CA GLU A 190 39.26 7.05 -7.30
C GLU A 190 38.61 7.99 -8.33
N ASP A 191 39.37 8.60 -9.25
CA ASP A 191 38.81 9.44 -10.32
C ASP A 191 37.92 8.60 -11.27
N VAL A 192 38.38 7.42 -11.67
CA VAL A 192 37.62 6.49 -12.54
C VAL A 192 36.36 5.98 -11.83
N LYS A 193 36.46 5.72 -10.52
CA LYS A 193 35.30 5.34 -9.71
C LYS A 193 34.30 6.48 -9.59
N ALA A 194 34.76 7.71 -9.38
CA ALA A 194 33.90 8.89 -9.32
C ALA A 194 33.17 9.12 -10.65
N GLU A 195 33.85 8.91 -11.78
CA GLU A 195 33.23 8.95 -13.11
C GLU A 195 32.16 7.86 -13.27
N ALA A 196 32.46 6.61 -12.87
CA ALA A 196 31.49 5.52 -12.89
C ALA A 196 30.28 5.83 -12.00
N ASP A 197 30.50 6.39 -10.82
CA ASP A 197 29.43 6.77 -9.88
C ASP A 197 28.56 7.91 -10.42
N GLU A 198 29.13 8.86 -11.17
CA GLU A 198 28.35 9.93 -11.79
C GLU A 198 27.47 9.41 -12.93
N ILE A 199 27.99 8.49 -13.76
CA ILE A 199 27.19 7.82 -14.79
C ILE A 199 26.10 6.95 -14.15
N ARG A 200 26.39 6.24 -13.04
CA ARG A 200 25.39 5.45 -12.29
C ARG A 200 24.20 6.28 -11.83
N LYS A 201 24.41 7.52 -11.39
CA LYS A 201 23.32 8.43 -11.00
C LYS A 201 22.41 8.80 -12.15
N GLN A 202 22.92 8.77 -13.38
CA GLN A 202 22.16 9.08 -14.60
C GLN A 202 21.38 7.87 -15.14
N ILE A 203 21.65 6.66 -14.65
CA ILE A 203 20.93 5.44 -15.03
C ILE A 203 19.49 5.57 -14.55
N PRO A 204 18.49 5.63 -15.47
CA PRO A 204 17.08 5.67 -15.09
C PRO A 204 16.74 4.49 -14.19
N GLN A 205 16.18 4.77 -13.02
CA GLN A 205 15.73 3.72 -12.10
C GLN A 205 14.35 3.22 -12.53
N PRO A 206 14.19 1.91 -12.82
CA PRO A 206 12.89 1.38 -13.19
C PRO A 206 11.89 1.50 -12.04
N GLU A 207 10.74 2.10 -12.32
CA GLU A 207 9.57 1.92 -11.47
C GLU A 207 9.01 0.51 -11.69
N TYR A 208 8.69 -0.19 -10.61
CA TYR A 208 8.15 -1.55 -10.70
C TYR A 208 6.68 -1.58 -10.34
N ILE A 209 5.87 -2.19 -11.19
CA ILE A 209 4.50 -2.56 -10.85
C ILE A 209 4.40 -4.04 -10.52
N ARG A 210 3.53 -4.36 -9.57
CA ARG A 210 3.14 -5.75 -9.30
C ARG A 210 2.19 -6.21 -10.39
N VAL A 211 2.52 -7.34 -11.02
CA VAL A 211 1.72 -7.90 -12.12
C VAL A 211 1.53 -9.40 -11.92
N ALA A 212 0.32 -9.87 -12.17
CA ALA A 212 0.05 -11.28 -12.43
C ALA A 212 0.50 -11.61 -13.86
N THR A 213 1.52 -12.47 -13.96
CA THR A 213 2.06 -13.00 -15.21
C THR A 213 2.11 -14.52 -15.10
N GLU A 214 1.97 -15.19 -16.23
CA GLU A 214 2.00 -16.65 -16.31
C GLU A 214 3.02 -17.09 -17.35
N ASP A 215 3.60 -18.27 -17.14
CA ASP A 215 4.47 -18.95 -18.09
C ASP A 215 3.60 -19.84 -18.96
N THR A 216 3.51 -19.58 -20.26
CA THR A 216 2.72 -20.42 -21.17
C THR A 216 3.45 -21.71 -21.58
N GLN A 217 4.74 -21.84 -21.26
CA GLN A 217 5.50 -23.06 -21.52
C GLN A 217 5.16 -24.17 -20.53
N HIS A 218 4.61 -23.83 -19.36
CA HIS A 218 4.18 -24.79 -18.37
C HIS A 218 2.82 -24.37 -17.80
N LEU A 219 1.80 -25.19 -18.08
CA LEU A 219 0.45 -24.97 -17.57
C LEU A 219 0.22 -25.94 -16.40
N PRO A 220 0.10 -25.42 -15.16
CA PRO A 220 -0.09 -26.29 -14.01
C PRO A 220 -1.45 -26.99 -14.09
N GLU A 221 -1.44 -28.27 -13.75
CA GLU A 221 -2.64 -29.08 -13.54
C GLU A 221 -3.27 -28.72 -12.19
N THR A 222 -4.56 -28.98 -12.04
CA THR A 222 -5.28 -28.73 -10.78
C THR A 222 -6.10 -29.95 -10.45
N PHE A 223 -6.06 -30.35 -9.18
CA PHE A 223 -6.75 -31.50 -8.63
C PHE A 223 -7.55 -31.04 -7.41
N VAL A 224 -8.59 -31.79 -7.07
CA VAL A 224 -9.18 -31.71 -5.74
C VAL A 224 -8.18 -32.31 -4.76
N PHE A 225 -7.99 -31.67 -3.61
CA PHE A 225 -7.17 -32.24 -2.54
C PHE A 225 -8.08 -32.82 -1.46
N TYR A 226 -7.84 -34.07 -1.08
CA TYR A 226 -8.63 -34.73 -0.04
C TYR A 226 -8.53 -33.93 1.26
N ARG A 227 -9.66 -33.42 1.74
CA ARG A 227 -9.73 -32.52 2.92
C ARG A 227 -8.84 -31.27 2.82
N GLY A 228 -8.50 -30.83 1.60
CA GLY A 228 -7.63 -29.68 1.37
C GLY A 228 -6.13 -29.97 1.58
N ASP A 229 -5.75 -31.23 1.85
CA ASP A 229 -4.36 -31.62 2.03
C ASP A 229 -3.63 -31.72 0.68
N ILE A 230 -2.74 -30.76 0.42
CA ILE A 230 -1.97 -30.66 -0.83
C ILE A 230 -1.07 -31.87 -1.11
N SER A 231 -0.77 -32.68 -0.09
CA SER A 231 -0.01 -33.93 -0.27
C SER A 231 -0.88 -35.11 -0.72
N SER A 232 -2.20 -34.93 -0.76
CA SER A 232 -3.20 -35.93 -1.08
C SER A 232 -4.11 -35.48 -2.26
N PRO A 233 -3.57 -35.27 -3.48
CA PRO A 233 -4.38 -34.97 -4.67
C PRO A 233 -5.22 -36.18 -5.07
N GLU A 234 -6.47 -35.92 -5.46
CA GLU A 234 -7.30 -36.90 -6.14
C GLU A 234 -6.83 -37.14 -7.58
N SER A 235 -7.24 -38.27 -8.18
CA SER A 235 -6.78 -38.68 -9.51
C SER A 235 -7.37 -37.87 -10.66
N GLU A 236 -8.54 -37.26 -10.47
CA GLU A 236 -9.25 -36.55 -11.52
C GLU A 236 -8.75 -35.09 -11.65
N LYS A 237 -8.46 -34.70 -12.89
CA LYS A 237 -8.02 -33.34 -13.23
C LYS A 237 -9.22 -32.41 -13.31
N ILE A 238 -9.12 -31.26 -12.65
CA ILE A 238 -10.15 -30.22 -12.67
C ILE A 238 -9.87 -29.22 -13.79
N THR A 239 -10.88 -29.01 -14.63
CA THR A 239 -10.87 -27.96 -15.65
C THR A 239 -11.19 -26.59 -15.04
N PRO A 240 -10.60 -25.49 -15.55
CA PRO A 240 -10.93 -24.15 -15.08
C PRO A 240 -12.41 -23.81 -15.34
N GLY A 241 -13.05 -23.16 -14.38
CA GLY A 241 -14.47 -22.86 -14.46
C GLY A 241 -14.99 -21.94 -13.36
N GLY A 242 -16.23 -21.50 -13.50
CA GLY A 242 -16.98 -20.82 -12.45
C GLY A 242 -17.72 -21.79 -11.52
N LEU A 243 -18.44 -21.22 -10.56
CA LEU A 243 -19.34 -21.95 -9.66
C LEU A 243 -20.54 -22.52 -10.44
N THR A 244 -20.87 -23.79 -10.20
CA THR A 244 -21.98 -24.51 -10.85
C THR A 244 -23.35 -24.01 -10.40
N VAL A 245 -23.48 -23.59 -9.15
CA VAL A 245 -24.74 -23.07 -8.57
C VAL A 245 -25.28 -21.80 -9.25
N VAL A 246 -24.41 -20.97 -9.85
CA VAL A 246 -24.78 -19.65 -10.41
C VAL A 246 -24.78 -19.59 -11.95
N GLY A 247 -24.74 -20.75 -12.62
CA GLY A 247 -24.42 -20.84 -14.05
C GLY A 247 -25.49 -21.46 -14.96
N SER A 248 -26.78 -21.35 -14.67
CA SER A 248 -27.82 -22.09 -15.45
C SER A 248 -28.02 -21.64 -16.91
N LYS A 249 -27.37 -20.56 -17.38
CA LYS A 249 -27.53 -20.02 -18.75
C LYS A 249 -26.24 -19.84 -19.56
N ALA A 250 -25.05 -19.94 -18.96
CA ALA A 250 -23.77 -19.71 -19.64
C ALA A 250 -22.81 -20.87 -19.37
N GLU A 251 -22.06 -21.31 -20.39
CA GLU A 251 -20.98 -22.29 -20.22
C GLU A 251 -19.97 -21.75 -19.20
N ASN A 252 -19.95 -22.35 -18.02
CA ASN A 252 -19.09 -21.96 -16.90
C ASN A 252 -17.81 -22.82 -16.83
N THR A 253 -17.47 -23.52 -17.92
CA THR A 253 -16.25 -24.31 -18.10
C THR A 253 -15.39 -23.63 -19.15
N PHE A 254 -14.09 -23.53 -18.92
CA PHE A 254 -13.17 -22.83 -19.80
C PHE A 254 -12.10 -23.77 -20.36
N ALA A 255 -11.57 -23.43 -21.53
CA ALA A 255 -10.46 -24.16 -22.12
C ALA A 255 -9.21 -24.10 -21.20
N ILE A 256 -8.46 -25.19 -21.17
CA ILE A 256 -7.21 -25.29 -20.39
C ILE A 256 -6.14 -24.35 -20.96
N ASN A 257 -6.13 -24.16 -22.28
CA ASN A 257 -5.22 -23.29 -23.02
C ASN A 257 -5.90 -22.73 -24.27
N ASP A 258 -5.64 -21.46 -24.59
CA ASP A 258 -6.00 -20.85 -25.86
C ASP A 258 -4.70 -20.53 -26.64
N PRO A 259 -4.35 -21.32 -27.67
CA PRO A 259 -3.11 -21.16 -28.41
C PRO A 259 -3.05 -19.86 -29.23
N ALA A 260 -4.18 -19.16 -29.42
CA ALA A 260 -4.21 -17.87 -30.11
C ALA A 260 -3.77 -16.70 -29.21
N LEU A 261 -3.64 -16.93 -27.90
CA LEU A 261 -3.26 -15.91 -26.93
C LEU A 261 -1.82 -16.09 -26.44
N PRO A 262 -1.13 -15.01 -26.04
CA PRO A 262 0.19 -15.08 -25.41
C PRO A 262 0.12 -15.57 -23.95
N THR A 263 -1.07 -15.94 -23.47
CA THR A 263 -1.37 -16.48 -22.14
C THR A 263 -2.29 -17.70 -22.30
N SER A 264 -2.51 -18.47 -21.25
CA SER A 264 -3.44 -19.61 -21.23
C SER A 264 -4.89 -19.25 -21.58
N GLY A 265 -5.26 -17.97 -21.52
CA GLY A 265 -6.65 -17.52 -21.75
C GLY A 265 -7.62 -17.74 -20.58
N ARG A 266 -7.26 -18.56 -19.57
CA ARG A 266 -8.18 -18.95 -18.48
C ARG A 266 -8.79 -17.77 -17.73
N ARG A 267 -7.96 -16.80 -17.34
CA ARG A 267 -8.40 -15.59 -16.63
C ARG A 267 -9.25 -14.66 -17.51
N LEU A 268 -8.96 -14.60 -18.80
CA LEU A 268 -9.73 -13.81 -19.76
C LEU A 268 -11.11 -14.43 -19.99
N ALA A 269 -11.17 -15.76 -20.13
CA ALA A 269 -12.43 -16.51 -20.24
C ALA A 269 -13.30 -16.30 -19.01
N TYR A 270 -12.73 -16.41 -17.80
CA TYR A 270 -13.45 -16.12 -16.56
C TYR A 270 -13.96 -14.67 -16.49
N ALA A 271 -13.12 -13.69 -16.83
CA ALA A 271 -13.55 -12.29 -16.85
C ALA A 271 -14.71 -12.06 -17.83
N ARG A 272 -14.64 -12.62 -19.04
CA ARG A 272 -15.74 -12.55 -20.03
C ARG A 272 -17.01 -13.22 -19.53
N TYR A 273 -16.90 -14.36 -18.85
CA TYR A 273 -18.03 -15.04 -18.22
C TYR A 273 -18.71 -14.14 -17.16
N LEU A 274 -17.93 -13.55 -16.26
CA LEU A 274 -18.42 -12.65 -15.22
C LEU A 274 -19.09 -11.38 -15.76
N THR A 275 -18.55 -10.81 -16.85
CA THR A 275 -19.05 -9.55 -17.44
C THR A 275 -19.89 -9.77 -18.70
N SER A 276 -20.41 -10.98 -18.91
CA SER A 276 -21.21 -11.35 -20.09
C SER A 276 -22.59 -10.68 -20.15
N GLY A 277 -23.03 -10.03 -19.06
CA GLY A 277 -24.40 -9.56 -18.89
C GLY A 277 -25.39 -10.66 -18.49
N GLN A 278 -24.95 -11.92 -18.45
CA GLN A 278 -25.78 -13.08 -18.09
C GLN A 278 -25.48 -13.61 -16.69
N HIS A 279 -24.33 -13.24 -16.11
CA HIS A 279 -23.95 -13.69 -14.78
C HIS A 279 -24.83 -13.02 -13.71
N PRO A 280 -25.53 -13.78 -12.84
CA PRO A 280 -26.56 -13.23 -11.96
C PRO A 280 -26.03 -12.38 -10.79
N LEU A 281 -24.81 -12.66 -10.29
CA LEU A 281 -24.29 -12.03 -9.07
C LEU A 281 -23.43 -10.80 -9.27
N VAL A 282 -22.56 -10.76 -10.28
CA VAL A 282 -21.48 -9.75 -10.37
C VAL A 282 -22.04 -8.32 -10.35
N ALA A 283 -23.06 -8.04 -11.16
CA ALA A 283 -23.69 -6.71 -11.17
C ALA A 283 -24.38 -6.40 -9.84
N ARG A 284 -25.13 -7.33 -9.25
CA ARG A 284 -25.78 -7.17 -7.94
C ARG A 284 -24.78 -6.85 -6.83
N VAL A 285 -23.67 -7.59 -6.76
CA VAL A 285 -22.62 -7.41 -5.75
C VAL A 285 -21.96 -6.05 -5.90
N LEU A 286 -21.63 -5.64 -7.14
CA LEU A 286 -21.08 -4.32 -7.40
C LEU A 286 -22.07 -3.20 -7.03
N MET A 287 -23.35 -3.33 -7.40
CA MET A 287 -24.37 -2.35 -7.05
C MET A 287 -24.57 -2.22 -5.55
N ASN A 288 -24.60 -3.35 -4.84
CA ASN A 288 -24.73 -3.38 -3.39
C ASN A 288 -23.54 -2.67 -2.71
N ARG A 289 -22.32 -2.87 -3.21
CA ARG A 289 -21.12 -2.18 -2.71
C ARG A 289 -21.12 -0.68 -3.04
N PHE A 290 -21.48 -0.30 -4.26
CA PHE A 290 -21.57 1.12 -4.65
C PHE A 290 -22.63 1.84 -3.82
N TRP A 291 -23.77 1.19 -3.59
CA TRP A 291 -24.82 1.67 -2.71
C TRP A 291 -24.28 1.90 -1.29
N MET A 292 -23.61 0.90 -0.71
CA MET A 292 -22.98 1.03 0.62
C MET A 292 -22.02 2.22 0.70
N HIS A 293 -21.19 2.45 -0.31
CA HIS A 293 -20.26 3.58 -0.29
C HIS A 293 -20.95 4.96 -0.32
N HIS A 294 -22.14 5.04 -0.91
CA HIS A 294 -22.93 6.28 -0.97
C HIS A 294 -23.83 6.46 0.25
N PHE A 295 -24.47 5.40 0.74
CA PHE A 295 -25.47 5.44 1.82
C PHE A 295 -24.96 4.99 3.19
N GLY A 296 -23.70 4.55 3.31
CA GLY A 296 -23.11 4.02 4.54
C GLY A 296 -23.56 2.59 4.91
N GLN A 297 -24.68 2.14 4.37
CA GLN A 297 -25.24 0.81 4.56
C GLN A 297 -25.59 0.18 3.20
N ALA A 298 -25.36 -1.11 3.08
CA ALA A 298 -25.67 -1.89 1.88
C ALA A 298 -27.16 -2.27 1.81
N ILE A 299 -27.66 -2.63 0.62
CA ILE A 299 -29.03 -3.18 0.45
C ILE A 299 -29.08 -4.61 1.02
N VAL A 300 -28.03 -5.39 0.78
CA VAL A 300 -27.74 -6.67 1.43
C VAL A 300 -26.60 -6.40 2.41
N ASP A 301 -26.88 -6.49 3.71
CA ASP A 301 -25.92 -6.11 4.76
C ASP A 301 -24.57 -6.84 4.61
N SER A 302 -24.58 -8.11 4.17
CA SER A 302 -23.37 -8.88 3.87
C SER A 302 -22.81 -8.57 2.48
N THR A 303 -21.81 -7.70 2.39
CA THR A 303 -21.26 -7.26 1.10
C THR A 303 -20.41 -8.30 0.36
N GLY A 304 -19.87 -9.29 1.07
CA GLY A 304 -19.12 -10.41 0.51
C GLY A 304 -19.83 -11.75 0.51
N ASP A 305 -21.09 -11.81 0.98
CA ASP A 305 -21.87 -13.05 1.05
C ASP A 305 -23.34 -12.80 0.64
N PHE A 306 -23.74 -13.41 -0.47
CA PHE A 306 -25.08 -13.44 -1.07
C PHE A 306 -25.65 -14.86 -1.03
N GLY A 307 -25.01 -15.78 -0.29
CA GLY A 307 -25.45 -17.14 -0.11
C GLY A 307 -26.76 -17.24 0.69
N SER A 308 -27.19 -18.48 0.91
CA SER A 308 -28.39 -18.87 1.65
C SER A 308 -28.48 -18.31 3.08
N ARG A 309 -27.33 -17.94 3.67
CA ARG A 309 -27.26 -17.35 5.02
C ARG A 309 -27.16 -15.83 5.03
N ALA A 310 -27.07 -15.19 3.87
CA ALA A 310 -27.08 -13.75 3.75
C ALA A 310 -28.43 -13.16 4.19
N ALA A 311 -28.42 -11.94 4.71
CA ALA A 311 -29.65 -11.22 4.99
C ALA A 311 -30.42 -10.96 3.69
N THR A 312 -31.75 -11.03 3.75
CA THR A 312 -32.59 -10.67 2.60
C THR A 312 -32.35 -9.19 2.22
N PRO A 313 -32.24 -8.86 0.92
CA PRO A 313 -32.12 -7.47 0.49
C PRO A 313 -33.27 -6.62 1.05
N THR A 314 -32.96 -5.43 1.58
CA THR A 314 -34.01 -4.50 2.05
C THR A 314 -34.90 -4.02 0.89
N HIS A 315 -34.32 -3.88 -0.30
CA HIS A 315 -34.98 -3.43 -1.53
C HIS A 315 -34.59 -4.34 -2.71
N PRO A 316 -35.15 -5.56 -2.81
CA PRO A 316 -34.73 -6.54 -3.81
C PRO A 316 -34.95 -6.05 -5.25
N ASP A 317 -36.13 -5.48 -5.53
CA ASP A 317 -36.47 -4.97 -6.87
C ASP A 317 -35.56 -3.82 -7.30
N LEU A 318 -35.15 -2.97 -6.36
CA LEU A 318 -34.20 -1.88 -6.62
C LEU A 318 -32.81 -2.42 -6.95
N LEU A 319 -32.33 -3.41 -6.20
CA LEU A 319 -31.03 -4.02 -6.44
C LEU A 319 -30.98 -4.69 -7.81
N ASP A 320 -32.06 -5.41 -8.17
CA ASP A 320 -32.20 -6.07 -9.46
C ASP A 320 -32.28 -5.06 -10.60
N TRP A 321 -33.05 -3.99 -10.42
CA TRP A 321 -33.14 -2.91 -11.40
C TRP A 321 -31.80 -2.22 -11.60
N LEU A 322 -31.08 -1.84 -10.53
CA LEU A 322 -29.75 -1.22 -10.63
C LEU A 322 -28.74 -2.15 -11.32
N ALA A 323 -28.79 -3.45 -11.03
CA ALA A 323 -27.90 -4.43 -11.63
C ALA A 323 -28.16 -4.59 -13.13
N ALA A 324 -29.43 -4.72 -13.54
CA ALA A 324 -29.83 -4.79 -14.94
C ALA A 324 -29.46 -3.50 -15.70
N ASP A 325 -29.85 -2.35 -15.14
CA ASP A 325 -29.56 -1.02 -15.68
C ASP A 325 -28.05 -0.78 -15.88
N PHE A 326 -27.23 -1.22 -14.93
CA PHE A 326 -25.77 -1.13 -15.04
C PHE A 326 -25.21 -1.97 -16.20
N MET A 327 -25.72 -3.19 -16.39
CA MET A 327 -25.28 -4.09 -17.47
C MET A 327 -25.75 -3.60 -18.85
N GLU A 328 -27.00 -3.17 -18.97
CA GLU A 328 -27.61 -2.66 -20.21
C GLU A 328 -26.91 -1.41 -20.73
N HIS A 329 -26.38 -0.58 -19.83
CA HIS A 329 -25.64 0.64 -20.18
C HIS A 329 -24.11 0.42 -20.20
N GLY A 330 -23.65 -0.79 -20.50
CA GLY A 330 -22.24 -1.06 -20.80
C GLY A 330 -21.29 -0.94 -19.59
N TRP A 331 -21.78 -1.17 -18.38
CA TRP A 331 -20.97 -1.18 -17.14
C TRP A 331 -20.32 0.18 -16.83
N GLU A 332 -20.94 1.29 -17.23
CA GLU A 332 -20.40 2.64 -17.01
C GLU A 332 -20.50 3.12 -15.55
N LEU A 333 -19.38 3.03 -14.82
CA LEU A 333 -19.28 3.44 -13.41
C LEU A 333 -19.71 4.90 -13.16
N LYS A 334 -19.30 5.83 -14.02
CA LYS A 334 -19.66 7.25 -13.85
C LYS A 334 -21.16 7.47 -13.97
N ARG A 335 -21.84 6.71 -14.84
CA ARG A 335 -23.27 6.83 -15.08
C ARG A 335 -24.06 6.35 -13.88
N ILE A 336 -23.69 5.21 -13.29
CA ILE A 336 -24.41 4.65 -12.15
C ILE A 336 -24.21 5.50 -10.89
N HIS A 337 -23.00 6.00 -10.64
CA HIS A 337 -22.77 6.93 -9.53
C HIS A 337 -23.58 8.22 -9.69
N ARG A 338 -23.65 8.79 -10.90
CA ARG A 338 -24.50 9.96 -11.16
C ARG A 338 -25.97 9.66 -10.90
N LEU A 339 -26.47 8.51 -11.36
CA LEU A 339 -27.87 8.10 -11.14
C LEU A 339 -28.18 8.03 -9.64
N ILE A 340 -27.34 7.36 -8.86
CA ILE A 340 -27.51 7.26 -7.40
C ILE A 340 -27.47 8.64 -6.76
N MET A 341 -26.43 9.44 -7.03
CA MET A 341 -26.20 10.73 -6.38
C MET A 341 -27.21 11.82 -6.77
N THR A 342 -27.95 11.64 -7.88
CA THR A 342 -29.00 12.56 -8.32
C THR A 342 -30.41 12.08 -7.96
N SER A 343 -30.54 10.89 -7.37
CA SER A 343 -31.82 10.37 -6.88
C SER A 343 -32.42 11.27 -5.79
N ARG A 344 -33.73 11.15 -5.59
CA ARG A 344 -34.40 11.83 -4.47
C ARG A 344 -33.90 11.29 -3.12
N THR A 345 -33.66 9.99 -3.05
CA THR A 345 -33.20 9.29 -1.84
C THR A 345 -31.83 9.79 -1.39
N TYR A 346 -30.85 9.85 -2.29
CA TYR A 346 -29.51 10.35 -1.92
C TYR A 346 -29.50 11.83 -1.50
N ARG A 347 -30.44 12.64 -2.04
CA ARG A 347 -30.54 14.08 -1.74
C ARG A 347 -31.41 14.40 -0.51
N GLN A 348 -31.85 13.40 0.25
CA GLN A 348 -32.52 13.62 1.53
C GLN A 348 -31.56 14.28 2.54
N THR A 349 -32.11 14.92 3.57
CA THR A 349 -31.32 15.43 4.71
C THR A 349 -31.24 14.38 5.80
N SER A 350 -30.11 14.31 6.52
CA SER A 350 -30.00 13.49 7.74
C SER A 350 -30.74 14.10 8.94
N ALA A 351 -31.07 15.40 8.91
CA ALA A 351 -31.71 16.14 10.00
C ALA A 351 -33.23 15.91 10.12
N SER A 352 -33.83 15.10 9.23
CA SER A 352 -35.26 14.81 9.29
C SER A 352 -35.60 14.00 10.54
N HIS A 353 -36.58 14.47 11.32
CA HIS A 353 -37.09 13.77 12.50
C HIS A 353 -38.56 13.41 12.30
N SER A 354 -38.89 12.13 12.43
CA SER A 354 -40.26 11.61 12.36
C SER A 354 -40.45 10.50 13.37
N GLU A 355 -41.20 10.75 14.43
CA GLU A 355 -41.49 9.75 15.47
C GLU A 355 -42.15 8.49 14.88
N LYS A 356 -43.06 8.69 13.91
CA LYS A 356 -43.71 7.57 13.21
C LYS A 356 -42.71 6.73 12.42
N ALA A 357 -41.78 7.37 11.69
CA ALA A 357 -40.78 6.63 10.93
C ALA A 357 -39.80 5.90 11.86
N MET A 358 -39.35 6.56 12.92
CA MET A 358 -38.48 5.95 13.94
C MET A 358 -39.14 4.77 14.65
N ALA A 359 -40.46 4.81 14.88
CA ALA A 359 -41.18 3.69 15.48
C ALA A 359 -41.30 2.47 14.54
N ILE A 360 -41.26 2.69 13.22
CA ILE A 360 -41.33 1.62 12.20
C ILE A 360 -39.93 1.08 11.85
N ASP A 361 -38.97 1.97 11.68
CA ASP A 361 -37.63 1.69 11.17
C ASP A 361 -36.61 2.64 11.81
N ALA A 362 -36.24 2.35 13.06
CA ALA A 362 -35.28 3.14 13.83
C ALA A 362 -33.87 3.13 13.18
N ASP A 363 -33.50 2.02 12.55
CA ASP A 363 -32.21 1.83 11.88
C ASP A 363 -32.15 2.53 10.50
N ASN A 364 -33.25 3.11 10.04
CA ASN A 364 -33.38 3.79 8.75
C ASN A 364 -33.02 2.88 7.54
N ARG A 365 -33.33 1.58 7.63
CA ARG A 365 -33.13 0.60 6.55
C ARG A 365 -33.98 0.89 5.32
N LEU A 366 -35.13 1.54 5.50
CA LEU A 366 -36.08 1.96 4.46
C LEU A 366 -35.79 3.37 3.93
N LEU A 367 -34.71 4.02 4.40
CA LEU A 367 -34.19 5.29 3.88
C LEU A 367 -35.24 6.41 3.88
N TRP A 368 -35.95 6.56 5.01
CA TRP A 368 -36.87 7.67 5.20
C TRP A 368 -36.14 9.01 5.44
N ARG A 369 -34.83 8.96 5.71
CA ARG A 369 -33.88 10.09 5.70
C ARG A 369 -32.50 9.66 5.17
N MET A 370 -31.58 10.61 4.99
CA MET A 370 -30.19 10.26 4.70
C MET A 370 -29.50 9.72 5.96
N ASN A 371 -28.60 8.75 5.78
CA ASN A 371 -27.81 8.20 6.87
C ASN A 371 -26.62 9.10 7.18
N LEU A 372 -26.45 9.43 8.46
CA LEU A 372 -25.25 10.10 8.93
C LEU A 372 -24.04 9.18 8.70
N ARG A 373 -23.04 9.66 7.95
CA ARG A 373 -21.87 8.84 7.60
C ARG A 373 -20.60 9.42 8.18
N ARG A 374 -19.94 8.65 9.05
CA ARG A 374 -18.61 9.04 9.54
C ARG A 374 -17.59 9.00 8.40
N LEU A 375 -16.71 10.00 8.36
CA LEU A 375 -15.57 10.01 7.47
C LEU A 375 -14.64 8.82 7.75
N GLU A 376 -14.07 8.25 6.70
CA GLU A 376 -13.04 7.22 6.83
C GLU A 376 -11.74 7.81 7.40
N ALA A 377 -10.92 7.00 8.05
CA ALA A 377 -9.65 7.40 8.66
C ALA A 377 -8.77 8.30 7.77
N GLU A 378 -8.59 7.89 6.51
CA GLU A 378 -7.80 8.63 5.51
C GLU A 378 -8.43 9.99 5.18
N SER A 379 -9.76 10.03 5.12
CA SER A 379 -10.53 11.24 4.82
C SER A 379 -10.52 12.21 5.99
N ILE A 380 -10.55 11.73 7.23
CA ILE A 380 -10.39 12.56 8.45
C ILE A 380 -9.02 13.25 8.41
N ARG A 381 -7.94 12.47 8.23
CA ARG A 381 -6.58 13.03 8.15
C ARG A 381 -6.45 14.03 7.00
N ASP A 382 -6.94 13.68 5.81
CA ASP A 382 -6.85 14.55 4.63
C ASP A 382 -7.70 15.82 4.80
N ALA A 383 -8.86 15.74 5.46
CA ALA A 383 -9.69 16.90 5.79
C ALA A 383 -8.99 17.85 6.76
N ILE A 384 -8.34 17.32 7.80
CA ILE A 384 -7.55 18.13 8.74
C ILE A 384 -6.45 18.89 8.02
N LEU A 385 -5.68 18.22 7.15
CA LEU A 385 -4.64 18.86 6.33
C LEU A 385 -5.23 19.88 5.34
N ALA A 386 -6.38 19.57 4.74
CA ALA A 386 -7.04 20.45 3.78
C ALA A 386 -7.56 21.73 4.45
N VAL A 387 -8.10 21.63 5.65
CA VAL A 387 -8.65 22.74 6.44
C VAL A 387 -7.55 23.56 7.09
N SER A 388 -6.49 22.93 7.60
CA SER A 388 -5.32 23.66 8.12
C SER A 388 -4.55 24.41 7.03
N GLY A 389 -4.70 24.01 5.75
CA GLY A 389 -3.99 24.59 4.62
C GLY A 389 -2.63 23.93 4.33
N GLU A 390 -2.34 22.82 5.02
CA GLU A 390 -1.06 22.11 4.95
C GLU A 390 -1.05 20.98 3.91
N LEU A 391 -2.21 20.61 3.35
CA LEU A 391 -2.32 19.50 2.40
C LEU A 391 -1.43 19.72 1.16
N ASN A 392 -0.42 18.88 1.03
CA ASN A 392 0.35 18.76 -0.22
C ASN A 392 -0.50 17.98 -1.26
N ARG A 393 -0.80 18.63 -2.39
CA ARG A 393 -1.62 18.08 -3.48
C ARG A 393 -0.80 17.44 -4.61
N ASP A 394 0.53 17.44 -4.50
CA ASP A 394 1.42 16.85 -5.49
C ASP A 394 1.07 15.38 -5.70
N GLN A 395 0.85 15.04 -6.98
CA GLN A 395 0.47 13.71 -7.37
C GLN A 395 1.70 12.86 -7.68
N PHE A 396 1.52 11.55 -7.54
CA PHE A 396 2.54 10.55 -7.84
C PHE A 396 3.78 10.66 -6.94
N GLY A 397 4.78 9.83 -7.25
CA GLY A 397 6.01 9.69 -6.48
C GLY A 397 6.00 8.50 -5.53
N ALA A 398 7.14 8.32 -4.84
CA ALA A 398 7.34 7.22 -3.91
C ALA A 398 6.35 7.31 -2.72
N PRO A 399 5.93 6.16 -2.17
CA PRO A 399 5.10 6.15 -0.98
C PRO A 399 5.85 6.77 0.20
N VAL A 400 5.14 7.51 1.04
CA VAL A 400 5.68 8.15 2.23
C VAL A 400 5.89 7.08 3.30
N PRO A 401 7.12 6.88 3.80
CA PRO A 401 7.39 5.81 4.77
C PRO A 401 6.66 6.06 6.09
N VAL A 402 6.34 4.96 6.77
CA VAL A 402 5.83 4.96 8.14
C VAL A 402 6.87 4.33 9.06
N SER A 403 7.01 4.89 10.25
CA SER A 403 8.05 4.52 11.19
C SER A 403 7.66 4.92 12.61
N LEU A 404 8.36 4.33 13.57
CA LEU A 404 8.23 4.69 14.98
C LEU A 404 8.78 6.12 15.18
N ALA A 405 7.98 6.98 15.81
CA ALA A 405 8.40 8.30 16.26
C ALA A 405 9.03 8.22 17.67
N ASP A 406 9.65 9.33 18.10
CA ASP A 406 10.25 9.44 19.44
C ASP A 406 9.21 9.27 20.57
N SER A 407 7.94 9.55 20.26
CA SER A 407 6.78 9.32 21.14
C SER A 407 6.37 7.83 21.28
N GLY A 408 7.04 6.91 20.57
CA GLY A 408 6.76 5.47 20.65
C GLY A 408 5.53 5.02 19.86
N ILE A 409 4.93 5.89 19.05
CA ILE A 409 3.81 5.56 18.16
C ILE A 409 4.24 5.56 16.69
N ILE A 410 3.55 4.78 15.86
CA ILE A 410 3.81 4.75 14.42
C ILE A 410 3.16 5.96 13.76
N THR A 411 3.97 6.78 13.08
CA THR A 411 3.55 8.00 12.38
C THR A 411 4.09 8.04 10.96
N VAL A 412 3.58 8.99 10.18
CA VAL A 412 4.07 9.28 8.82
C VAL A 412 5.41 10.01 8.93
N GLY A 413 6.45 9.52 8.26
CA GLY A 413 7.79 10.14 8.23
C GLY A 413 8.47 10.27 9.61
N SER A 414 8.19 9.38 10.57
CA SER A 414 8.66 9.51 11.97
C SER A 414 8.27 10.84 12.63
N GLY A 415 7.18 11.48 12.21
CA GLY A 415 6.77 12.79 12.73
C GLY A 415 7.62 13.96 12.22
N LYS A 416 8.47 13.75 11.22
CA LYS A 416 9.30 14.81 10.63
C LYS A 416 8.82 15.14 9.23
N ILE A 417 8.63 16.43 8.98
CA ILE A 417 8.24 16.94 7.66
C ILE A 417 9.51 17.22 6.86
N SER A 418 9.66 16.56 5.72
CA SER A 418 10.79 16.78 4.81
C SER A 418 10.65 18.11 4.04
N PRO A 419 11.72 18.62 3.39
CA PRO A 419 11.65 19.87 2.62
C PRO A 419 10.61 19.87 1.49
N ASP A 420 10.37 18.72 0.85
CA ASP A 420 9.31 18.53 -0.15
C ASP A 420 7.91 18.29 0.47
N ARG A 421 7.82 18.31 1.81
CA ARG A 421 6.58 18.20 2.60
C ARG A 421 5.73 16.99 2.21
N ARG A 422 6.36 15.91 1.77
CA ARG A 422 5.64 14.73 1.27
C ARG A 422 4.82 14.05 2.37
N GLU A 423 5.21 14.20 3.64
CA GLU A 423 4.46 13.68 4.79
C GLU A 423 3.08 14.33 4.94
N LEU A 424 2.87 15.51 4.34
CA LEU A 424 1.59 16.21 4.33
C LEU A 424 0.78 15.91 3.04
N LYS A 425 1.19 14.93 2.24
CA LYS A 425 0.40 14.44 1.11
C LYS A 425 -0.87 13.74 1.59
N ARG A 426 -1.81 13.60 0.65
CA ARG A 426 -3.01 12.77 0.80
C ARG A 426 -2.65 11.38 1.33
N SER A 427 -3.49 10.85 2.19
CA SER A 427 -3.23 9.61 2.92
C SER A 427 -3.09 8.38 2.01
N ILE A 428 -3.61 8.45 0.77
CA ILE A 428 -3.41 7.43 -0.27
C ILE A 428 -1.93 7.21 -0.65
N TYR A 429 -1.06 8.20 -0.39
CA TYR A 429 0.38 8.10 -0.64
C TYR A 429 1.16 7.56 0.57
N ILE A 430 0.51 7.32 1.70
CA ILE A 430 1.16 6.75 2.88
C ILE A 430 1.48 5.27 2.61
N GLN A 431 2.69 4.86 2.97
CA GLN A 431 3.10 3.47 2.91
C GLN A 431 2.24 2.62 3.87
N VAL A 432 1.53 1.63 3.33
CA VAL A 432 0.80 0.65 4.14
C VAL A 432 1.76 -0.45 4.59
N ARG A 433 2.01 -0.55 5.90
CA ARG A 433 2.76 -1.65 6.54
C ARG A 433 1.83 -2.42 7.48
N ARG A 434 1.61 -3.71 7.21
CA ARG A 434 0.74 -4.56 8.06
C ARG A 434 1.26 -4.70 9.50
N THR A 435 2.58 -4.70 9.69
CA THR A 435 3.21 -4.79 11.02
C THR A 435 3.32 -3.45 11.75
N GLN A 436 3.10 -2.34 11.05
CA GLN A 436 3.27 -0.97 11.57
C GLN A 436 2.18 -0.07 10.98
N PRO A 437 0.90 -0.30 11.32
CA PRO A 437 -0.18 0.59 10.88
C PRO A 437 0.00 1.98 11.51
N VAL A 438 -0.35 3.04 10.78
CA VAL A 438 -0.30 4.40 11.30
C VAL A 438 -1.30 4.54 12.45
N THR A 439 -0.80 4.97 13.61
CA THR A 439 -1.57 4.97 14.88
C THR A 439 -2.86 5.78 14.76
N MET A 440 -2.79 6.99 14.17
CA MET A 440 -3.97 7.82 13.97
C MET A 440 -4.98 7.16 13.03
N LEU A 441 -4.54 6.59 11.90
CA LEU A 441 -5.45 5.94 10.95
C LEU A 441 -6.11 4.72 11.60
N ASN A 442 -5.35 3.92 12.34
CA ASN A 442 -5.85 2.75 13.05
C ASN A 442 -6.87 3.14 14.15
N ALA A 443 -6.65 4.24 14.87
CA ALA A 443 -7.59 4.73 15.87
C ALA A 443 -8.97 5.06 15.27
N PHE A 444 -9.00 5.52 14.02
CA PHE A 444 -10.23 5.82 13.27
C PHE A 444 -10.67 4.68 12.34
N ASP A 445 -10.38 3.43 12.72
CA ASP A 445 -10.85 2.22 12.05
C ASP A 445 -10.37 2.08 10.59
N ALA A 446 -9.14 2.49 10.30
CA ALA A 446 -8.51 2.13 9.03
C ALA A 446 -8.58 0.60 8.83
N PRO A 447 -8.90 0.13 7.61
CA PRO A 447 -9.20 -1.28 7.38
C PRO A 447 -7.98 -2.17 7.64
N SER A 448 -8.20 -3.26 8.38
CA SER A 448 -7.25 -4.38 8.39
C SER A 448 -7.34 -5.13 7.06
N MET A 449 -6.18 -5.43 6.47
CA MET A 449 -6.08 -6.10 5.16
C MET A 449 -5.73 -7.58 5.34
N GLU A 450 -6.65 -8.31 5.96
CA GLU A 450 -6.49 -9.72 6.37
C GLU A 450 -7.71 -10.57 5.94
N PRO A 451 -7.79 -11.12 4.71
CA PRO A 451 -6.94 -10.92 3.52
C PRO A 451 -7.42 -9.76 2.62
N ASN A 452 -8.70 -9.38 2.71
CA ASN A 452 -9.35 -8.21 2.12
C ASN A 452 -10.38 -7.64 3.10
N CYS A 453 -10.73 -6.36 2.92
CA CYS A 453 -11.78 -5.68 3.68
C CYS A 453 -13.02 -5.53 2.79
N GLU A 454 -14.12 -6.17 3.19
CA GLU A 454 -15.37 -6.16 2.43
C GLU A 454 -16.29 -5.01 2.83
N GLN A 455 -16.25 -4.66 4.12
CA GLN A 455 -16.94 -3.54 4.74
C GLN A 455 -16.02 -2.95 5.81
N ARG A 456 -15.89 -1.62 5.82
CA ARG A 456 -15.13 -0.92 6.86
C ARG A 456 -16.01 -0.79 8.10
N VAL A 457 -15.46 -1.11 9.27
CA VAL A 457 -16.14 -0.88 10.54
C VAL A 457 -16.03 0.58 10.94
N SER A 458 -17.04 1.08 11.63
CA SER A 458 -17.03 2.42 12.21
C SER A 458 -17.34 2.29 13.69
N SER A 459 -16.33 2.53 14.52
CA SER A 459 -16.47 2.47 15.97
C SER A 459 -16.60 3.88 16.55
N THR A 460 -17.32 3.99 17.67
CA THR A 460 -17.41 5.21 18.48
C THR A 460 -16.81 4.91 19.84
N VAL A 461 -15.52 5.19 20.00
CA VAL A 461 -14.75 4.85 21.20
C VAL A 461 -14.04 6.07 21.77
N ALA A 462 -13.94 6.16 23.10
CA ALA A 462 -13.34 7.32 23.78
C ALA A 462 -11.88 7.60 23.34
N THR A 463 -11.14 6.56 22.94
CA THR A 463 -9.76 6.69 22.44
C THR A 463 -9.67 7.54 21.17
N GLN A 464 -10.70 7.58 20.32
CA GLN A 464 -10.75 8.45 19.14
C GLN A 464 -10.84 9.92 19.54
N SER A 465 -11.75 10.27 20.45
CA SER A 465 -11.86 11.63 20.98
C SER A 465 -10.56 12.05 21.68
N LEU A 466 -9.96 11.16 22.47
CA LEU A 466 -8.67 11.42 23.12
C LEU A 466 -7.54 11.62 22.10
N ALA A 467 -7.56 10.90 20.97
CA ALA A 467 -6.60 11.10 19.89
C ALA A 467 -6.75 12.50 19.23
N LEU A 468 -7.98 12.97 19.04
CA LEU A 468 -8.23 14.34 18.54
C LEU A 468 -7.74 15.39 19.53
N LEU A 469 -7.93 15.16 20.83
CA LEU A 469 -7.55 16.12 21.88
C LEU A 469 -6.04 16.16 22.15
N ASN A 470 -5.34 15.03 22.08
CA ASN A 470 -3.98 14.93 22.64
C ASN A 470 -2.88 14.72 21.61
N SER A 471 -3.20 14.30 20.37
CA SER A 471 -2.13 13.95 19.42
C SER A 471 -1.35 15.18 18.96
N GLU A 472 -0.04 14.98 18.76
CA GLU A 472 0.88 15.99 18.26
C GLU A 472 0.45 16.52 16.89
N PHE A 473 0.03 15.61 16.00
CA PHE A 473 -0.53 15.96 14.69
C PHE A 473 -1.67 16.97 14.81
N MET A 474 -2.65 16.73 15.69
CA MET A 474 -3.78 17.64 15.85
C MET A 474 -3.37 19.01 16.38
N ARG A 475 -2.40 19.05 17.30
CA ARG A 475 -1.86 20.31 17.84
C ARG A 475 -1.16 21.12 16.75
N GLU A 476 -0.29 20.48 15.98
CA GLU A 476 0.43 21.12 14.86
C GLU A 476 -0.54 21.65 13.80
N GLN A 477 -1.52 20.83 13.42
CA GLN A 477 -2.51 21.22 12.42
C GLN A 477 -3.45 22.32 12.94
N SER A 478 -3.72 22.38 14.24
CA SER A 478 -4.50 23.48 14.85
C SER A 478 -3.73 24.81 14.80
N VAL A 479 -2.41 24.78 15.01
CA VAL A 479 -1.56 25.98 14.87
C VAL A 479 -1.53 26.45 13.41
N ALA A 480 -1.38 25.52 12.46
CA ALA A 480 -1.41 25.86 11.04
C ALA A 480 -2.78 26.42 10.63
N PHE A 481 -3.87 25.81 11.12
CA PHE A 481 -5.22 26.28 10.86
C PHE A 481 -5.46 27.70 11.41
N ALA A 482 -5.02 28.00 12.64
CA ALA A 482 -5.11 29.34 13.20
C ALA A 482 -4.36 30.40 12.36
N LYS A 483 -3.16 30.06 11.88
CA LYS A 483 -2.41 30.94 10.96
C LYS A 483 -3.17 31.19 9.66
N ARG A 484 -3.78 30.14 9.08
CA ARG A 484 -4.62 30.28 7.89
C ARG A 484 -5.83 31.17 8.13
N VAL A 485 -6.53 30.99 9.26
CA VAL A 485 -7.69 31.82 9.61
C VAL A 485 -7.28 33.29 9.73
N LEU A 486 -6.18 33.60 10.43
CA LEU A 486 -5.67 34.97 10.55
C LEU A 486 -5.32 35.60 9.19
N ALA A 487 -4.81 34.81 8.25
CA ALA A 487 -4.49 35.26 6.90
C ALA A 487 -5.71 35.41 5.99
N THR A 488 -6.81 34.69 6.27
CA THR A 488 -8.01 34.64 5.42
C THR A 488 -9.11 35.57 5.90
N ALA A 489 -9.18 35.85 7.20
CA ALA A 489 -10.23 36.69 7.78
C ALA A 489 -10.17 38.12 7.23
N GLU A 490 -11.30 38.64 6.77
CA GLU A 490 -11.42 40.00 6.23
C GLU A 490 -11.18 41.07 7.30
N LYS A 491 -11.62 40.78 8.53
CA LYS A 491 -11.51 41.66 9.70
C LYS A 491 -10.83 40.90 10.84
N PRO A 492 -9.52 40.64 10.76
CA PRO A 492 -8.81 39.83 11.75
C PRO A 492 -8.71 40.48 13.14
N ALA A 493 -9.12 41.75 13.27
CA ALA A 493 -9.26 42.42 14.57
C ALA A 493 -10.60 42.11 15.27
N ASP A 494 -11.61 41.67 14.51
CA ASP A 494 -12.96 41.34 14.98
C ASP A 494 -13.06 39.85 15.31
N ALA A 495 -13.44 39.54 16.55
CA ALA A 495 -13.57 38.16 17.03
C ALA A 495 -14.67 37.41 16.29
N ALA A 496 -15.80 38.05 16.00
CA ALA A 496 -16.91 37.42 15.29
C ALA A 496 -16.49 36.98 13.89
N ASN A 497 -15.76 37.85 13.18
CA ASN A 497 -15.24 37.54 11.85
C ASN A 497 -14.21 36.39 11.87
N LEU A 498 -13.32 36.36 12.87
CA LEU A 498 -12.37 35.25 13.04
C LEU A 498 -13.08 33.91 13.27
N VAL A 499 -14.07 33.89 14.16
CA VAL A 499 -14.84 32.68 14.49
C VAL A 499 -15.64 32.20 13.27
N GLN A 500 -16.34 33.11 12.57
CA GLN A 500 -17.08 32.77 11.35
C GLN A 500 -16.15 32.25 10.25
N THR A 501 -14.97 32.87 10.10
CA THR A 501 -13.98 32.41 9.11
C THR A 501 -13.47 31.01 9.43
N ALA A 502 -13.12 30.74 10.70
CA ALA A 502 -12.71 29.42 11.15
C ALA A 502 -13.81 28.38 10.93
N TRP A 503 -15.05 28.70 11.30
CA TRP A 503 -16.21 27.83 11.11
C TRP A 503 -16.42 27.47 9.64
N LYS A 504 -16.48 28.47 8.76
CA LYS A 504 -16.68 28.26 7.31
C LYS A 504 -15.59 27.40 6.69
N LEU A 505 -14.34 27.64 7.06
CA LEU A 505 -13.21 26.86 6.56
C LEU A 505 -13.26 25.40 7.02
N ALA A 506 -13.73 25.13 8.24
CA ALA A 506 -13.81 23.77 8.78
C ALA A 506 -15.06 23.00 8.35
N LEU A 507 -16.22 23.66 8.34
CA LEU A 507 -17.54 23.02 8.27
C LEU A 507 -18.36 23.38 7.04
N SER A 508 -17.86 24.32 6.20
CA SER A 508 -18.46 24.70 4.91
C SER A 508 -19.93 25.18 4.98
N ASN A 509 -20.38 25.66 6.13
CA ASN A 509 -21.68 26.26 6.35
C ASN A 509 -21.55 27.47 7.31
N GLU A 510 -22.68 28.02 7.74
CA GLU A 510 -22.73 29.13 8.71
C GLU A 510 -23.00 28.61 10.13
N PRO A 511 -22.36 29.16 11.18
CA PRO A 511 -22.72 28.84 12.54
C PRO A 511 -24.09 29.41 12.88
N SER A 512 -24.85 28.71 13.73
CA SER A 512 -26.01 29.31 14.39
C SER A 512 -25.57 30.44 15.33
N SER A 513 -26.52 31.32 15.71
CA SER A 513 -26.24 32.41 16.64
C SER A 513 -25.72 31.92 18.00
N ALA A 514 -26.19 30.74 18.46
CA ALA A 514 -25.74 30.15 19.72
C ALA A 514 -24.31 29.61 19.61
N GLU A 515 -23.97 28.94 18.51
CA GLU A 515 -22.61 28.42 18.26
C GLU A 515 -21.60 29.56 18.11
N LEU A 516 -21.96 30.61 17.38
CA LEU A 516 -21.13 31.79 17.20
C LEU A 516 -20.82 32.45 18.56
N GLN A 517 -21.84 32.70 19.39
CA GLN A 517 -21.67 33.28 20.72
C GLN A 517 -20.81 32.39 21.63
N ALA A 518 -20.99 31.07 21.60
CA ALA A 518 -20.23 30.13 22.40
C ALA A 518 -18.73 30.13 22.03
N LEU A 519 -18.43 30.12 20.72
CA LEU A 519 -17.07 30.13 20.21
C LEU A 519 -16.37 31.49 20.38
N GLU A 520 -17.09 32.60 20.23
CA GLU A 520 -16.58 33.93 20.57
C GLU A 520 -16.20 34.03 22.04
N LYS A 521 -17.07 33.54 22.94
CA LYS A 521 -16.79 33.49 24.37
C LYS A 521 -15.55 32.64 24.66
N HIS A 522 -15.42 31.47 24.04
CA HIS A 522 -14.23 30.62 24.18
C HIS A 522 -12.96 31.34 23.75
N TYR A 523 -12.97 31.97 22.56
CA TYR A 523 -11.83 32.73 22.05
C TYR A 523 -11.42 33.86 22.99
N GLN A 524 -12.38 34.63 23.51
CA GLN A 524 -12.09 35.74 24.43
C GLN A 524 -11.49 35.26 25.76
N LEU A 525 -12.02 34.16 26.33
CA LEU A 525 -11.50 33.57 27.56
C LEU A 525 -10.03 33.11 27.37
N GLN A 526 -9.76 32.38 26.29
CA GLN A 526 -8.40 31.92 25.97
C GLN A 526 -7.45 33.10 25.71
N LEU A 527 -7.91 34.14 25.02
CA LEU A 527 -7.11 35.33 24.77
C LEU A 527 -6.70 36.03 26.07
N GLN A 528 -7.64 36.22 27.00
CA GLN A 528 -7.36 36.81 28.31
C GLN A 528 -6.35 35.98 29.11
N GLU A 529 -6.51 34.65 29.10
CA GLU A 529 -5.61 33.74 29.80
C GLU A 529 -4.18 33.78 29.24
N TYR A 530 -4.03 33.72 27.91
CA TYR A 530 -2.71 33.77 27.27
C TYR A 530 -2.04 35.14 27.40
N GLN A 531 -2.81 36.23 27.45
CA GLN A 531 -2.32 37.57 27.77
C GLN A 531 -1.82 37.64 29.22
N ALA A 532 -2.59 37.14 30.17
CA ALA A 532 -2.21 37.10 31.59
C ALA A 532 -0.92 36.27 31.81
N LYS A 533 -0.78 35.16 31.08
CA LYS A 533 0.43 34.31 31.06
C LYS A 533 1.59 34.89 30.24
N LYS A 534 1.43 36.06 29.61
CA LYS A 534 2.45 36.74 28.78
C LYS A 534 3.03 35.86 27.66
N VAL A 535 2.18 35.04 27.01
CA VAL A 535 2.60 34.23 25.87
C VAL A 535 2.94 35.12 24.67
N LYS A 536 3.93 34.74 23.85
CA LYS A 536 4.48 35.56 22.76
C LYS A 536 3.44 36.01 21.71
N ALA A 537 2.45 35.17 21.40
CA ALA A 537 1.43 35.42 20.37
C ALA A 537 0.02 35.04 20.86
N PRO A 538 -0.53 35.74 21.86
CA PRO A 538 -1.72 35.28 22.60
C PRO A 538 -2.97 35.18 21.73
N ARG A 539 -3.10 36.04 20.70
CA ARG A 539 -4.17 35.96 19.69
C ARG A 539 -4.10 34.68 18.86
N GLN A 540 -2.90 34.34 18.39
CA GLN A 540 -2.71 33.12 17.60
C GLN A 540 -2.98 31.88 18.47
N GLU A 541 -2.50 31.85 19.71
CA GLU A 541 -2.74 30.71 20.62
C GLU A 541 -4.21 30.55 21.01
N ALA A 542 -4.93 31.65 21.27
CA ALA A 542 -6.37 31.61 21.51
C ALA A 542 -7.13 31.04 20.30
N LEU A 543 -6.71 31.42 19.09
CA LEU A 543 -7.30 30.89 17.87
C LEU A 543 -6.89 29.44 17.60
N THR A 544 -5.66 29.03 17.93
CA THR A 544 -5.22 27.63 17.91
C THR A 544 -6.14 26.77 18.77
N SER A 545 -6.45 27.22 19.99
CA SER A 545 -7.39 26.53 20.88
C SER A 545 -8.78 26.38 20.24
N LEU A 546 -9.30 27.44 19.63
CA LEU A 546 -10.59 27.39 18.93
C LEU A 546 -10.57 26.44 17.73
N CYS A 547 -9.52 26.50 16.90
CA CYS A 547 -9.33 25.63 15.75
C CYS A 547 -9.28 24.15 16.18
N HIS A 548 -8.65 23.87 17.31
CA HIS A 548 -8.57 22.53 17.89
C HIS A 548 -9.97 22.02 18.31
N VAL A 549 -10.78 22.88 18.92
CA VAL A 549 -12.19 22.56 19.24
C VAL A 549 -12.96 22.18 17.98
N LEU A 550 -12.84 22.96 16.90
CA LEU A 550 -13.56 22.70 15.65
C LEU A 550 -13.21 21.34 15.05
N PHE A 551 -11.93 20.95 15.04
CA PHE A 551 -11.51 19.63 14.59
C PHE A 551 -12.06 18.48 15.45
N GLY A 552 -12.37 18.75 16.72
CA GLY A 552 -12.94 17.77 17.65
C GLY A 552 -14.48 17.65 17.59
N THR A 553 -15.15 18.44 16.75
CA THR A 553 -16.62 18.40 16.66
C THR A 553 -17.12 17.19 15.88
N ASN A 554 -18.32 16.71 16.22
CA ASN A 554 -18.99 15.67 15.42
C ASN A 554 -19.23 16.14 13.99
N GLN A 555 -19.61 17.39 13.78
CA GLN A 555 -19.86 17.92 12.43
C GLN A 555 -18.61 17.88 11.53
N PHE A 556 -17.40 17.93 12.11
CA PHE A 556 -16.16 17.76 11.36
C PHE A 556 -15.92 16.29 10.94
N LEU A 557 -16.42 15.32 11.70
CA LEU A 557 -16.17 13.89 11.50
C LEU A 557 -17.24 13.18 10.67
N TYR A 558 -18.40 13.80 10.45
CA TYR A 558 -19.56 13.18 9.80
C TYR A 558 -20.03 13.99 8.58
N ILE A 559 -20.56 13.29 7.59
CA ILE A 559 -21.27 13.85 6.44
C ILE A 559 -22.78 13.68 6.70
N GLU A 560 -23.52 14.77 6.55
CA GLU A 560 -24.98 14.86 6.76
C GLU A 560 -25.79 14.86 5.46
#